data_AF-A0A2U0DS59-F1
#
_entry.id   AF-A0A2U0DS59-F1
#
_cell.length_a   1.000
_cell.length_b   1.000
_cell.length_c   1.000
_cell.angle_alpha   90.00
_cell.angle_beta   90.00
_cell.angle_gamma   90.00
#
_symmetry.space_group_name_H-M   'P 1'
#
loop_
_entity.id
_entity.type
_entity.pdbx_description
1 polymer ?
#
loop_
_entity_poly.entity_id
_entity_poly.type
_entity_poly.pdbx_seq_one_letter_code
_entity_poly.pdbx_strand_id
1 'polypeptide(L)'
;LNKGIVQGIKSTENNIQFYPLHNTKKACSVLLSKNRKISKHTEKNTRKNITVKNITVKKSRCMSCKELIKEKKPSAKFCSPKCKNQHNGKLRTRKNQRKKQEEIKNLNRIIKQLPKTDLSLLIVYRSPERILYADRLRQSEIKASSDWIRRITKVVIESEGISRETEFTTVRAKRLIKEIVRSNDVNCTG
;
A
#
# COMPACT_ATOMS: atom_id res chain seq x y z
N LEU A 1 -28.24 19.13 36.38
CA LEU A 1 -27.74 19.08 34.99
C LEU A 1 -26.62 18.05 34.89
N ASN A 2 -26.99 16.83 34.51
CA ASN A 2 -26.18 15.63 34.58
C ASN A 2 -25.09 15.62 33.50
N LYS A 3 -23.82 15.49 33.92
CA LYS A 3 -22.69 15.17 33.06
C LYS A 3 -22.59 13.65 32.94
N GLY A 4 -23.04 13.10 31.81
CA GLY A 4 -22.96 11.67 31.50
C GLY A 4 -21.52 11.25 31.18
N ILE A 5 -20.95 10.46 32.08
CA ILE A 5 -19.68 9.74 31.93
C ILE A 5 -19.85 8.68 30.83
N VAL A 6 -19.14 8.83 29.71
CA VAL A 6 -19.01 7.74 28.72
C VAL A 6 -17.95 6.78 29.26
N GLN A 7 -18.39 5.69 29.86
CA GLN A 7 -17.52 4.63 30.35
C GLN A 7 -16.75 4.02 29.16
N GLY A 8 -15.45 4.28 29.14
CA GLY A 8 -14.49 3.51 28.41
C GLY A 8 -14.50 2.06 28.90
N ILE A 9 -14.22 1.16 27.96
CA ILE A 9 -14.10 -0.28 28.14
C ILE A 9 -13.28 -0.57 29.42
N LYS A 10 -13.88 -1.30 30.38
CA LYS A 10 -13.17 -1.83 31.54
C LYS A 10 -12.16 -2.87 31.04
N SER A 11 -10.91 -2.61 31.35
CA SER A 11 -9.74 -3.46 31.15
C SER A 11 -9.93 -4.81 31.83
N THR A 12 -9.71 -5.89 31.09
CA THR A 12 -9.13 -7.12 31.67
C THR A 12 -7.65 -7.09 31.31
N GLU A 13 -6.83 -7.01 32.34
CA GLU A 13 -5.38 -6.94 32.26
C GLU A 13 -4.83 -8.22 31.65
N ASN A 14 -4.33 -8.13 30.42
CA ASN A 14 -3.38 -9.10 29.85
C ASN A 14 -2.53 -8.38 28.80
N ASN A 15 -1.39 -7.84 29.25
CA ASN A 15 -0.16 -7.61 28.49
C ASN A 15 -0.32 -7.19 27.00
N ILE A 16 -0.98 -6.07 26.74
CA ILE A 16 -1.05 -5.47 25.40
C ILE A 16 0.19 -4.58 25.21
N GLN A 17 1.12 -5.04 24.38
CA GLN A 17 2.32 -4.30 24.04
C GLN A 17 1.99 -3.19 23.03
N PHE A 18 1.93 -1.96 23.52
CA PHE A 18 1.67 -0.76 22.72
C PHE A 18 2.92 -0.33 21.96
N TYR A 19 2.85 -0.21 20.64
CA TYR A 19 3.93 0.39 19.84
C TYR A 19 3.41 1.45 18.88
N PRO A 20 3.83 2.72 19.03
CA PRO A 20 3.63 3.75 18.02
C PRO A 20 4.42 3.40 16.75
N LEU A 21 3.73 3.27 15.61
CA LEU A 21 4.40 3.07 14.32
C LEU A 21 4.94 4.40 13.79
N HIS A 22 6.22 4.66 14.03
CA HIS A 22 6.94 5.76 13.39
C HIS A 22 7.29 5.42 11.94
N ASN A 23 6.96 6.37 11.04
CA ASN A 23 6.98 6.23 9.59
C ASN A 23 8.42 6.33 9.02
N THR A 24 9.11 5.21 8.82
CA THR A 24 10.46 5.17 8.24
C THR A 24 10.44 5.17 6.71
N LYS A 25 10.18 6.34 6.12
CA LYS A 25 10.49 6.60 4.70
C LYS A 25 11.88 7.21 4.58
N LYS A 26 12.93 6.37 4.44
CA LYS A 26 14.21 6.68 3.74
C LYS A 26 15.24 5.58 4.04
N ALA A 27 15.38 4.59 3.16
CA ALA A 27 16.61 3.81 3.04
C ALA A 27 16.61 3.06 1.69
N CYS A 28 16.93 3.77 0.61
CA CYS A 28 17.32 3.13 -0.65
C CYS A 28 18.08 4.15 -1.50
N SER A 29 19.39 4.33 -1.25
CA SER A 29 20.27 5.03 -2.19
C SER A 29 21.78 4.75 -2.05
N VAL A 30 22.23 3.85 -1.17
CA VAL A 30 23.68 3.62 -0.99
C VAL A 30 24.03 2.16 -1.23
N LEU A 31 23.97 1.70 -2.48
CA LEU A 31 24.74 0.55 -2.95
C LEU A 31 24.94 0.68 -4.46
N LEU A 32 25.77 1.63 -4.88
CA LEU A 32 26.35 1.67 -6.22
C LEU A 32 27.60 2.57 -6.21
N SER A 33 28.68 2.08 -5.61
CA SER A 33 30.02 2.61 -5.90
C SER A 33 31.08 1.67 -5.35
N LYS A 34 31.71 0.91 -6.24
CA LYS A 34 33.15 0.56 -6.29
C LYS A 34 33.31 -0.70 -7.12
N ASN A 35 33.82 -0.51 -8.34
CA ASN A 35 34.88 -1.33 -8.94
C ASN A 35 35.02 -1.00 -10.43
N ARG A 36 35.87 -0.01 -10.74
CA ARG A 36 36.62 0.00 -11.99
C ARG A 36 38.05 0.43 -11.68
N LYS A 37 38.92 -0.56 -11.54
CA LYS A 37 40.37 -0.36 -11.60
C LYS A 37 40.71 0.09 -13.01
N ILE A 38 41.33 1.26 -13.12
CA ILE A 38 41.95 1.76 -14.34
C ILE A 38 43.30 1.04 -14.45
N SER A 39 43.47 0.18 -15.46
CA SER A 39 44.79 -0.27 -15.88
C SER A 39 45.23 0.57 -17.08
N LYS A 40 46.28 1.37 -16.88
CA LYS A 40 47.01 2.04 -17.96
C LYS A 40 47.91 0.99 -18.59
N HIS A 41 47.65 0.63 -19.83
CA HIS A 41 48.70 0.11 -20.69
C HIS A 41 48.59 0.77 -22.07
N THR A 42 49.68 1.45 -22.39
CA THR A 42 50.05 1.96 -23.70
C THR A 42 50.17 0.82 -24.69
N GLU A 43 49.64 0.98 -25.91
CA GLU A 43 50.27 0.42 -27.11
C GLU A 43 49.80 1.10 -28.40
N LYS A 44 50.75 1.19 -29.32
CA LYS A 44 50.81 2.03 -30.52
C LYS A 44 49.93 1.50 -31.65
N ASN A 45 49.41 2.46 -32.44
CA ASN A 45 49.10 2.42 -33.87
C ASN A 45 48.71 1.08 -34.52
N THR A 46 47.45 1.01 -34.99
CA THR A 46 47.15 0.58 -36.36
C THR A 46 45.80 1.17 -36.77
N ARG A 47 45.83 2.21 -37.62
CA ARG A 47 44.64 2.74 -38.30
C ARG A 47 44.18 1.71 -39.33
N LYS A 48 43.43 0.71 -38.90
CA LYS A 48 42.56 -0.07 -39.80
C LYS A 48 41.29 0.76 -40.00
N ASN A 49 40.98 1.05 -41.26
CA ASN A 49 39.74 1.69 -41.69
C ASN A 49 38.55 0.86 -41.20
N ILE A 50 38.03 1.20 -40.01
CA ILE A 50 36.75 0.71 -39.55
C ILE A 50 35.73 1.49 -40.36
N THR A 51 35.11 0.84 -41.35
CA THR A 51 33.87 1.31 -41.95
C THR A 51 32.87 1.46 -40.81
N VAL A 52 32.65 2.70 -40.37
CA VAL A 52 31.68 3.03 -39.34
C VAL A 52 30.33 2.66 -39.94
N LYS A 53 29.85 1.43 -39.68
CA LYS A 53 28.46 1.07 -39.94
C LYS A 53 27.65 2.15 -39.23
N ASN A 54 26.90 2.94 -39.98
CA ASN A 54 25.99 3.94 -39.43
C ASN A 54 25.02 3.18 -38.51
N ILE A 55 25.31 3.16 -37.20
CA ILE A 55 24.41 2.63 -36.20
C ILE A 55 23.23 3.58 -36.21
N THR A 56 22.16 3.19 -36.88
CA THR A 56 20.88 3.90 -36.85
C THR A 56 20.39 3.82 -35.41
N VAL A 57 20.70 4.85 -34.63
CA VAL A 57 20.25 4.97 -33.24
C VAL A 57 18.72 4.95 -33.28
N LYS A 58 18.11 3.91 -32.69
CA LYS A 58 16.65 3.80 -32.60
C LYS A 58 16.14 5.06 -31.90
N LYS A 59 15.38 5.89 -32.64
CA LYS A 59 14.81 7.14 -32.11
C LYS A 59 13.90 6.81 -30.93
N SER A 60 14.10 7.48 -29.79
CA SER A 60 13.28 7.27 -28.60
C SER A 60 11.84 7.74 -28.87
N ARG A 61 10.86 6.98 -28.38
CA ARG A 61 9.43 7.28 -28.51
C ARG A 61 8.82 7.63 -27.17
N CYS A 62 7.86 8.55 -27.17
CA CYS A 62 7.14 8.94 -25.97
C CYS A 62 6.35 7.78 -25.36
N MET A 63 6.46 7.60 -24.04
CA MET A 63 5.70 6.55 -23.35
C MET A 63 4.18 6.82 -23.32
N SER A 64 3.75 8.08 -23.48
CA SER A 64 2.33 8.48 -23.49
C SER A 64 1.73 8.54 -24.89
N CYS A 65 2.28 9.41 -25.76
CA CYS A 65 1.74 9.75 -27.08
C CYS A 65 2.31 8.88 -28.22
N LYS A 66 3.36 8.08 -27.96
CA LYS A 66 4.10 7.29 -28.95
C LYS A 66 4.80 8.07 -30.08
N GLU A 67 4.65 9.39 -30.13
CA GLU A 67 5.39 10.26 -31.04
C GLU A 67 6.91 10.17 -30.81
N LEU A 68 7.67 10.45 -31.87
CA LEU A 68 9.12 10.47 -31.85
C LEU A 68 9.63 11.65 -31.01
N ILE A 69 10.60 11.37 -30.15
CA ILE A 69 11.26 12.38 -29.34
C ILE A 69 12.54 12.80 -30.08
N LYS A 70 12.38 13.58 -31.16
CA LYS A 70 13.51 13.97 -32.02
C LYS A 70 14.39 15.07 -31.39
N GLU A 71 13.77 16.02 -30.69
CA GLU A 71 14.41 17.26 -30.22
C GLU A 71 14.73 17.26 -28.72
N LYS A 72 14.64 16.10 -28.05
CA LYS A 72 14.99 16.01 -26.62
C LYS A 72 16.16 15.08 -26.37
N LYS A 73 16.71 15.21 -25.17
CA LYS A 73 17.77 14.36 -24.65
C LYS A 73 17.41 12.87 -24.84
N PRO A 74 18.37 11.99 -25.17
CA PRO A 74 18.11 10.55 -25.38
C PRO A 74 17.40 9.86 -24.20
N SER A 75 17.59 10.35 -22.97
CA SER A 75 16.94 9.85 -21.75
C SER A 75 15.50 10.36 -21.54
N ALA A 76 14.99 11.23 -22.42
CA ALA A 76 13.65 11.78 -22.31
C ALA A 76 12.60 10.69 -22.55
N LYS A 77 11.67 10.56 -21.60
CA LYS A 77 10.57 9.59 -21.66
C LYS A 77 9.30 10.13 -22.32
N PHE A 78 9.20 11.46 -22.51
CA PHE A 78 7.95 12.14 -22.90
C PHE A 78 8.15 13.23 -23.96
N CYS A 79 7.25 13.26 -24.95
CA CYS A 79 7.23 14.21 -26.08
C CYS A 79 7.05 15.67 -25.63
N SER A 80 6.21 15.94 -24.62
CA SER A 80 5.91 17.29 -24.12
C SER A 80 5.64 17.32 -22.61
N PRO A 81 5.62 18.51 -21.96
CA PRO A 81 5.16 18.65 -20.57
C PRO A 81 3.73 18.16 -20.37
N LYS A 82 2.84 18.35 -21.35
CA LYS A 82 1.46 17.82 -21.33
C LYS A 82 1.44 16.28 -21.30
N CYS A 83 2.40 15.62 -21.94
CA CYS A 83 2.57 14.17 -21.89
C CYS A 83 3.31 13.65 -20.65
N LYS A 84 3.88 14.53 -19.83
CA LYS A 84 4.62 14.16 -18.62
C LYS A 84 3.67 13.48 -17.63
N ASN A 85 4.07 12.32 -17.11
CA ASN A 85 3.36 11.55 -16.07
C ASN A 85 1.96 11.00 -16.43
N GLN A 86 1.38 11.30 -17.61
CA GLN A 86 0.07 10.76 -18.01
C GLN A 86 0.11 9.22 -18.14
N HIS A 87 1.18 8.68 -18.74
CA HIS A 87 1.40 7.22 -18.81
C HIS A 87 1.42 6.57 -17.42
N ASN A 88 2.24 7.10 -16.52
CA ASN A 88 2.34 6.60 -15.14
C ASN A 88 1.03 6.82 -14.36
N GLY A 89 0.31 7.91 -14.62
CA GLY A 89 -1.02 8.18 -14.07
C GLY A 89 -2.00 7.09 -14.47
N LYS A 90 -2.11 6.76 -15.76
CA LYS A 90 -2.95 5.66 -16.25
C LYS A 90 -2.57 4.32 -15.60
N LEU A 91 -1.27 4.03 -15.46
CA LEU A 91 -0.80 2.82 -14.78
C LEU A 91 -1.20 2.78 -13.30
N ARG A 92 -1.03 3.89 -12.56
CA ARG A 92 -1.44 3.99 -11.16
C ARG A 92 -2.94 3.80 -11.00
N THR A 93 -3.75 4.45 -11.86
CA THR A 93 -5.21 4.31 -11.85
C THR A 93 -5.63 2.85 -12.09
N ARG A 94 -5.07 2.19 -13.11
CA ARG A 94 -5.36 0.77 -13.39
C ARG A 94 -4.96 -0.13 -12.21
N LYS A 95 -3.79 0.08 -11.61
CA LYS A 95 -3.34 -0.68 -10.43
C LYS A 95 -4.30 -0.48 -9.25
N ASN A 96 -4.72 0.75 -8.99
CA ASN A 96 -5.64 1.07 -7.90
C ASN A 96 -7.04 0.48 -8.14
N GLN A 97 -7.53 0.48 -9.38
CA GLN A 97 -8.79 -0.17 -9.74
C GLN A 97 -8.74 -1.68 -9.50
N ARG A 98 -7.66 -2.35 -9.93
CA ARG A 98 -7.46 -3.79 -9.68
C ARG A 98 -7.44 -4.10 -8.18
N LYS A 99 -6.66 -3.35 -7.40
CA LYS A 99 -6.62 -3.47 -5.94
C LYS A 99 -8.00 -3.30 -5.31
N LYS A 100 -8.75 -2.27 -5.72
CA LYS A 100 -10.11 -2.03 -5.26
C LYS A 100 -11.05 -3.21 -5.55
N GLN A 101 -10.97 -3.78 -6.75
CA GLN A 101 -11.81 -4.92 -7.13
C GLN A 101 -11.47 -6.17 -6.31
N GLU A 102 -10.18 -6.45 -6.13
CA GLU A 102 -9.70 -7.56 -5.30
C GLU A 102 -10.13 -7.41 -3.85
N GLU A 103 -9.97 -6.21 -3.28
CA GLU A 103 -10.40 -5.89 -1.92
C GLU A 103 -11.91 -6.04 -1.74
N ILE A 104 -12.72 -5.60 -2.71
CA ILE A 104 -14.19 -5.81 -2.66
C ILE A 104 -14.54 -7.29 -2.73
N LYS A 105 -13.88 -8.06 -3.61
CA LYS A 105 -14.09 -9.50 -3.73
C LYS A 105 -13.77 -10.21 -2.41
N ASN A 106 -12.64 -9.88 -1.81
CA ASN A 106 -12.21 -10.44 -0.53
C ASN A 106 -13.16 -10.04 0.61
N LEU A 107 -13.59 -8.78 0.65
CA LEU A 107 -14.53 -8.28 1.66
C LEU A 107 -15.84 -9.08 1.62
N ASN A 108 -16.42 -9.23 0.43
CA ASN A 108 -17.68 -9.96 0.27
C ASN A 108 -17.52 -11.45 0.63
N ARG A 109 -16.36 -12.05 0.34
CA ARG A 109 -16.06 -13.43 0.76
C ARG A 109 -16.02 -13.54 2.28
N ILE A 110 -15.31 -12.63 2.95
CA ILE A 110 -15.15 -12.64 4.40
C ILE A 110 -16.46 -12.35 5.13
N ILE A 111 -17.25 -11.37 4.66
CA ILE A 111 -18.57 -11.07 5.24
C ILE A 111 -19.45 -12.33 5.28
N LYS A 112 -19.42 -13.16 4.23
CA LYS A 112 -20.17 -14.43 4.19
C LYS A 112 -19.64 -15.47 5.17
N GLN A 113 -18.38 -15.38 5.58
CA GLN A 113 -17.72 -16.32 6.49
C GLN A 113 -17.82 -15.89 7.96
N LEU A 114 -18.12 -14.61 8.25
CA LEU A 114 -18.22 -14.08 9.62
C LEU A 114 -19.05 -14.95 10.58
N PRO A 115 -20.20 -15.53 10.20
CA PRO A 115 -20.98 -16.35 11.14
C PRO A 115 -20.31 -17.68 11.53
N LYS A 116 -19.28 -18.11 10.79
CA LYS A 116 -18.65 -19.44 10.93
C LYS A 116 -17.22 -19.39 11.46
N THR A 117 -16.65 -18.19 11.63
CA THR A 117 -15.24 -17.98 11.95
C THR A 117 -15.08 -16.93 13.03
N ASP A 118 -14.06 -17.06 13.86
CA ASP A 118 -13.60 -16.01 14.77
C ASP A 118 -12.25 -15.47 14.29
N LEU A 119 -12.28 -14.40 13.50
CA LEU A 119 -11.11 -13.88 12.79
C LEU A 119 -10.18 -13.10 13.73
N SER A 120 -8.86 -13.29 13.61
CA SER A 120 -7.87 -12.40 14.23
C SER A 120 -7.64 -11.18 13.35
N LEU A 121 -7.80 -9.99 13.92
CA LEU A 121 -7.83 -8.72 13.20
C LEU A 121 -6.84 -7.73 13.80
N LEU A 122 -5.98 -7.17 12.95
CA LEU A 122 -5.19 -5.98 13.27
C LEU A 122 -5.92 -4.73 12.75
N ILE A 123 -6.43 -3.91 13.66
CA ILE A 123 -7.22 -2.72 13.35
C ILE A 123 -6.36 -1.47 13.56
N VAL A 124 -6.13 -0.71 12.49
CA VAL A 124 -5.38 0.54 12.52
C VAL A 124 -6.33 1.73 12.46
N TYR A 125 -6.28 2.62 13.44
CA TYR A 125 -7.16 3.79 13.54
C TYR A 125 -6.38 5.04 13.94
N ARG A 126 -7.01 6.19 13.70
CA ARG A 126 -6.43 7.50 13.99
C ARG A 126 -7.12 8.18 15.17
N SER A 127 -6.36 8.59 16.17
CA SER A 127 -6.91 9.37 17.28
C SER A 127 -7.25 10.80 16.85
N PRO A 128 -8.04 11.54 17.65
CA PRO A 128 -8.31 12.96 17.42
C PRO A 128 -7.02 13.80 17.27
N GLU A 129 -5.97 13.45 18.02
CA GLU A 129 -4.63 14.07 17.99
C GLU A 129 -3.81 13.64 16.75
N ARG A 130 -4.44 12.93 15.80
CA ARG A 130 -3.87 12.46 14.53
C ARG A 130 -2.77 11.41 14.68
N ILE A 131 -2.63 10.80 15.84
CA ILE A 131 -1.72 9.67 16.09
C ILE A 131 -2.36 8.39 15.56
N LEU A 132 -1.55 7.48 15.01
CA LEU A 132 -2.00 6.17 14.54
C LEU A 132 -1.78 5.12 15.63
N TYR A 133 -2.83 4.37 15.90
CA TYR A 133 -2.84 3.24 16.81
C TYR A 133 -3.18 1.96 16.05
N ALA A 134 -2.75 0.83 16.57
CA ALA A 134 -3.02 -0.47 16.00
C ALA A 134 -3.29 -1.48 17.11
N ASP A 135 -4.49 -2.07 17.10
CA ASP A 135 -4.91 -3.04 18.09
C ASP A 135 -5.15 -4.40 17.41
N ARG A 136 -4.73 -5.47 18.07
CA ARG A 136 -5.06 -6.84 17.68
C ARG A 136 -6.26 -7.30 18.49
N LEU A 137 -7.33 -7.67 17.80
CA LEU A 137 -8.59 -8.10 18.40
C LEU A 137 -9.14 -9.30 17.63
N ARG A 138 -9.77 -10.22 18.35
CA ARG A 138 -10.60 -11.26 17.73
C ARG A 138 -11.95 -10.67 17.32
N GLN A 139 -12.57 -11.26 16.31
CA GLN A 139 -13.88 -10.85 15.80
C GLN A 139 -14.92 -10.74 16.91
N SER A 140 -14.95 -11.72 17.81
CA SER A 140 -15.86 -11.78 18.97
C SER A 140 -15.68 -10.64 19.99
N GLU A 141 -14.48 -10.06 20.08
CA GLU A 141 -14.15 -8.99 21.05
C GLU A 141 -14.59 -7.61 20.56
N ILE A 142 -14.90 -7.47 19.27
CA ILE A 142 -15.15 -6.17 18.66
C ILE A 142 -16.55 -5.68 19.03
N LYS A 143 -16.56 -4.70 19.95
CA LYS A 143 -17.72 -3.85 20.28
C LYS A 143 -17.32 -2.40 20.05
N ALA A 144 -17.80 -1.81 18.96
CA ALA A 144 -17.35 -0.49 18.53
C ALA A 144 -18.50 0.46 18.21
N SER A 145 -18.43 1.69 18.73
CA SER A 145 -19.37 2.76 18.38
C SER A 145 -19.14 3.27 16.96
N SER A 146 -20.17 3.88 16.37
CA SER A 146 -20.08 4.48 15.03
C SER A 146 -18.95 5.50 14.90
N ASP A 147 -18.69 6.28 15.94
CA ASP A 147 -17.61 7.29 15.95
C ASP A 147 -16.23 6.67 16.02
N TRP A 148 -16.06 5.56 16.74
CA TRP A 148 -14.80 4.82 16.73
C TRP A 148 -14.54 4.21 15.36
N ILE A 149 -15.57 3.61 14.74
CA ILE A 149 -15.46 3.06 13.38
C ILE A 149 -15.04 4.13 12.37
N ARG A 150 -15.53 5.37 12.49
CA ARG A 150 -15.13 6.48 11.61
C ARG A 150 -13.62 6.78 11.63
N ARG A 151 -12.93 6.46 12.74
CA ARG A 151 -11.49 6.66 12.91
C ARG A 151 -10.63 5.55 12.28
N ILE A 152 -11.23 4.43 11.91
CA ILE A 152 -10.52 3.29 11.32
C ILE A 152 -9.97 3.66 9.94
N THR A 153 -8.70 3.32 9.72
CA THR A 153 -7.97 3.61 8.47
C THR A 153 -7.62 2.35 7.70
N LYS A 154 -7.34 1.24 8.40
CA LYS A 154 -6.96 -0.05 7.82
C LYS A 154 -7.34 -1.19 8.76
N VAL A 155 -7.68 -2.34 8.19
CA VAL A 155 -7.88 -3.59 8.92
C VAL A 155 -7.13 -4.68 8.17
N VAL A 156 -6.38 -5.51 8.89
CA VAL A 156 -5.70 -6.67 8.33
C VAL A 156 -6.25 -7.92 9.01
N ILE A 157 -6.56 -8.94 8.23
CA ILE A 157 -6.91 -10.25 8.77
C ILE A 157 -5.63 -11.06 8.86
N GLU A 158 -5.22 -11.37 10.08
CA GLU A 158 -4.08 -12.23 10.36
C GLU A 158 -4.54 -13.68 10.15
N SER A 159 -3.88 -14.41 9.26
CA SER A 159 -4.15 -15.83 9.03
C SER A 159 -2.91 -16.63 9.43
N GLU A 160 -3.09 -17.60 10.32
CA GLU A 160 -2.01 -18.52 10.67
C GLU A 160 -1.65 -19.37 9.44
N GLY A 161 -0.39 -19.30 9.00
CA GLY A 161 0.17 -20.20 7.99
C GLY A 161 -0.06 -19.85 6.51
N ILE A 162 -0.91 -18.88 6.15
CA ILE A 162 -1.11 -18.49 4.73
C ILE A 162 -0.56 -17.09 4.49
N SER A 163 0.47 -17.03 3.64
CA SER A 163 1.30 -15.89 3.25
C SER A 163 0.59 -14.71 2.55
N ARG A 164 -0.72 -14.57 2.72
CA ARG A 164 -1.50 -13.45 2.18
C ARG A 164 -2.45 -12.91 3.25
N GLU A 165 -1.89 -12.06 4.10
CA GLU A 165 -2.64 -11.09 4.88
C GLU A 165 -3.68 -10.41 3.98
N THR A 166 -4.97 -10.50 4.36
CA THR A 166 -6.01 -9.80 3.63
C THR A 166 -6.17 -8.42 4.23
N GLU A 167 -5.76 -7.40 3.47
CA GLU A 167 -5.84 -5.99 3.89
C GLU A 167 -7.09 -5.30 3.33
N PHE A 168 -7.76 -4.57 4.22
CA PHE A 168 -8.83 -3.63 3.91
C PHE A 168 -8.43 -2.21 4.31
N THR A 169 -8.84 -1.26 3.50
CA THR A 169 -8.50 0.16 3.63
C THR A 169 -9.77 0.99 3.74
N THR A 170 -9.69 2.01 4.59
CA THR A 170 -10.66 3.10 4.75
C THR A 170 -12.13 2.63 4.73
N VAL A 171 -12.83 2.83 3.61
CA VAL A 171 -14.25 2.50 3.45
C VAL A 171 -14.53 1.01 3.65
N ARG A 172 -13.67 0.13 3.14
CA ARG A 172 -13.88 -1.32 3.20
C ARG A 172 -13.51 -1.88 4.57
N ALA A 173 -12.48 -1.33 5.19
CA ALA A 173 -12.14 -1.60 6.59
C ALA A 173 -13.32 -1.24 7.50
N LYS A 174 -13.87 -0.02 7.36
CA LYS A 174 -15.04 0.43 8.12
C LYS A 174 -16.26 -0.45 7.88
N ARG A 175 -16.48 -0.87 6.63
CA ARG A 175 -17.60 -1.77 6.29
C ARG A 175 -17.44 -3.12 6.99
N LEU A 176 -16.25 -3.73 6.95
CA LEU A 176 -15.99 -4.99 7.63
C LEU A 176 -16.32 -4.90 9.13
N ILE A 177 -15.80 -3.90 9.82
CA ILE A 177 -16.01 -3.73 11.26
C ILE A 177 -17.49 -3.49 11.58
N LYS A 178 -18.22 -2.72 10.75
CA LYS A 178 -19.67 -2.56 10.91
C LYS A 178 -20.44 -3.87 10.79
N GLU A 179 -20.05 -4.74 9.85
CA GLU A 179 -20.68 -6.05 9.71
C GLU A 179 -20.37 -6.94 10.90
N ILE A 180 -19.13 -6.94 11.39
CA ILE A 180 -18.74 -7.70 12.60
C ILE A 180 -19.54 -7.26 13.82
N VAL A 181 -19.62 -5.95 14.09
CA VAL A 181 -20.40 -5.42 15.22
C VAL A 181 -21.86 -5.86 15.10
N ARG A 182 -22.46 -5.74 13.90
CA ARG A 182 -23.84 -6.18 13.67
C ARG A 182 -24.02 -7.68 13.93
N SER A 183 -23.09 -8.52 13.46
CA SER A 183 -23.13 -9.96 13.69
C SER A 183 -23.00 -10.30 15.18
N ASN A 184 -22.16 -9.59 15.93
CA ASN A 184 -22.00 -9.80 17.37
C ASN A 184 -23.25 -9.38 18.14
N ASP A 185 -23.88 -8.26 17.78
CA ASP A 185 -25.11 -7.78 18.45
C ASP A 185 -26.28 -8.77 18.29
N VAL A 186 -26.45 -9.38 17.11
CA VAL A 186 -27.50 -10.38 16.85
C VAL A 186 -27.29 -11.66 17.65
N ASN A 187 -26.05 -12.08 17.85
CA ASN A 187 -25.72 -13.29 18.61
C ASN A 187 -25.88 -13.12 20.14
N CYS A 188 -26.01 -11.89 20.64
CA CYS A 188 -26.26 -11.62 22.06
C CYS A 188 -27.75 -11.61 22.44
N THR A 189 -28.66 -11.73 21.47
CA THR A 189 -30.12 -11.73 21.69
C THR A 189 -30.78 -13.10 21.59
N GLY A 190 -29.98 -14.18 21.53
CA GLY A 190 -30.44 -15.57 21.47
C GLY A 190 -30.21 -16.34 22.75
#